data_AF-A0A7X7QUT8-F1
#
_entry.id   AF-A0A7X7QUT8-F1
#
_cell.length_a   1.000
_cell.length_b   1.000
_cell.length_c   1.000
_cell.angle_alpha   90.00
_cell.angle_beta   90.00
_cell.angle_gamma   90.00
#
_symmetry.space_group_name_H-M   'P 1'
#
loop_
_entity.id
_entity.type
_entity.pdbx_description
1 polymer ?
#
loop_
_entity_poly.entity_id
_entity_poly.type
_entity_poly.pdbx_seq_one_letter_code
_entity_poly.pdbx_strand_id
1 'polypeptide(L)'
;NQILNYFSIIDKPFVHVIMLNDLSADGTDVSWIYDVSFNKLLNISKILKHIYIGGKRAYDMALRLKYEGFDMSMVSIEQDNEKLINVALSHNVPVYITPTYTAMFELRNMLVKKYGLKEFYE
;
A
#
# COMPACT_ATOMS: atom_id res chain seq x y z
N ASN A 1 12.27 5.08 -0.62
CA ASN A 1 12.69 4.97 -2.04
C ASN A 1 13.14 3.56 -2.50
N GLN A 2 13.74 2.70 -1.66
CA GLN A 2 14.20 1.36 -2.09
C GLN A 2 13.08 0.44 -2.61
N ILE A 3 11.91 0.39 -1.95
CA ILE A 3 10.77 -0.44 -2.40
C ILE A 3 10.28 -0.04 -3.80
N LEU A 4 10.27 1.26 -4.11
CA LEU A 4 9.86 1.73 -5.44
C LEU A 4 10.83 1.29 -6.55
N ASN A 5 12.11 1.14 -6.23
CA ASN A 5 13.08 0.58 -7.18
C ASN A 5 12.82 -0.90 -7.46
N TYR A 6 12.33 -1.65 -6.47
CA TYR A 6 11.92 -3.05 -6.68
C TYR A 6 10.76 -3.15 -7.69
N PHE A 7 9.82 -2.21 -7.69
CA PHE A 7 8.75 -2.23 -8.69
C PHE A 7 9.25 -2.00 -10.12
N SER A 8 10.38 -1.32 -10.31
CA SER A 8 10.97 -1.10 -11.64
C SER A 8 11.54 -2.37 -12.28
N ILE A 9 11.77 -3.45 -11.51
CA ILE A 9 12.26 -4.73 -12.02
C ILE A 9 11.16 -5.78 -12.21
N ILE A 10 9.92 -5.46 -11.86
CA ILE A 10 8.78 -6.36 -12.07
C ILE A 10 8.38 -6.36 -13.54
N ASP A 11 8.15 -7.55 -14.11
CA ASP A 11 7.75 -7.76 -15.50
C ASP A 11 6.29 -8.21 -15.66
N LYS A 12 5.62 -8.57 -14.56
CA LYS A 12 4.22 -9.04 -14.55
C LYS A 12 3.25 -8.00 -13.98
N PRO A 13 1.99 -8.01 -14.42
CA PRO A 13 0.97 -7.15 -13.83
C PRO A 13 0.81 -7.39 -12.34
N PHE A 14 0.52 -6.33 -11.57
CA PHE A 14 0.34 -6.42 -10.13
C PHE A 14 -0.60 -5.33 -9.59
N VAL A 15 -1.10 -5.55 -8.37
CA VAL A 15 -1.80 -4.54 -7.57
C VAL A 15 -0.89 -4.07 -6.46
N HIS A 16 -0.92 -2.77 -6.16
CA HIS A 16 -0.17 -2.18 -5.06
C HIS A 16 -1.12 -1.72 -3.95
N VAL A 17 -0.80 -2.06 -2.71
CA VAL A 17 -1.53 -1.61 -1.51
C VAL A 17 -0.60 -0.77 -0.66
N ILE A 18 -0.96 0.49 -0.39
CA ILE A 18 -0.20 1.40 0.46
C ILE A 18 -0.97 1.57 1.76
N MET A 19 -0.35 1.31 2.92
CA MET A 19 -1.00 1.50 4.22
C MET A 19 -0.24 2.52 5.07
N LEU A 20 -0.87 3.67 5.34
CA LEU A 20 -0.25 4.78 6.06
C LEU A 20 -0.99 5.04 7.37
N ASN A 21 -0.28 4.83 8.48
CA ASN A 21 -0.65 5.23 9.83
C ASN A 21 0.35 6.28 10.34
N ASP A 22 -0.04 6.99 11.40
CA ASP A 22 0.72 8.06 12.06
C ASP A 22 0.74 7.89 13.59
N LEU A 23 0.73 6.64 14.07
CA LEU A 23 0.85 6.37 15.50
C LEU A 23 2.27 6.68 15.99
N SER A 24 2.46 6.73 17.30
CA SER A 24 3.77 7.06 17.91
C SER A 24 4.92 6.19 17.40
N ALA A 25 4.66 4.92 17.07
CA ALA A 25 5.66 4.00 16.51
C ALA A 25 5.91 4.19 15.00
N ASP A 26 5.01 4.87 14.28
CA ASP A 26 5.18 5.20 12.85
C ASP A 26 5.83 6.57 12.64
N GLY A 27 5.65 7.48 13.61
CA GLY A 27 5.89 8.91 13.47
C GLY A 27 4.58 9.64 13.15
N THR A 28 4.29 10.70 13.92
CA THR A 28 3.02 11.45 13.80
C THR A 28 3.03 12.45 12.64
N ASP A 29 4.23 12.85 12.20
CA ASP A 29 4.39 13.68 11.01
C ASP A 29 4.52 12.80 9.77
N VAL A 30 3.53 12.90 8.88
CA VAL A 30 3.49 12.15 7.61
C VAL A 30 4.01 12.96 6.41
N SER A 31 4.56 14.16 6.63
CA SER A 31 5.09 15.00 5.56
C SER A 31 6.16 14.31 4.70
N TRP A 32 6.86 13.31 5.26
CA TRP A 32 7.85 12.47 4.56
C TRP A 32 7.31 11.81 3.29
N ILE A 33 5.98 11.61 3.15
CA ILE A 33 5.39 11.05 1.92
C ILE A 33 5.65 11.94 0.70
N TYR A 34 5.95 13.22 0.89
CA TYR A 34 6.34 14.15 -0.19
C TYR A 34 7.78 13.93 -0.66
N ASP A 35 8.66 13.41 0.18
CA ASP A 35 10.04 13.07 -0.18
C ASP A 35 10.15 11.74 -0.94
N VAL A 36 9.06 10.97 -1.01
CA VAL A 36 8.98 9.71 -1.74
C VAL A 36 8.76 9.96 -3.23
N SER A 37 9.60 9.34 -4.06
CA SER A 37 9.57 9.48 -5.53
C SER A 37 8.50 8.59 -6.18
N PHE A 38 7.21 8.91 -5.97
CA PHE A 38 6.08 8.15 -6.53
C PHE A 38 6.01 8.17 -8.06
N ASN A 39 6.61 9.16 -8.72
CA ASN A 39 6.77 9.21 -10.19
C ASN A 39 7.33 7.91 -10.79
N LYS A 40 8.14 7.15 -10.03
CA LYS A 40 8.67 5.86 -10.48
C LYS A 40 7.57 4.83 -10.77
N LEU A 41 6.45 4.89 -10.06
CA LEU A 41 5.29 4.03 -10.32
C LEU A 41 4.55 4.43 -11.60
N LEU A 42 4.54 5.73 -11.96
CA LEU A 42 3.94 6.19 -13.21
C LEU A 42 4.66 5.59 -14.43
N ASN A 43 5.99 5.42 -14.33
CA ASN A 43 6.81 4.81 -15.38
C ASN A 43 6.47 3.33 -15.66
N ILE A 44 5.82 2.65 -14.70
CA ILE A 44 5.41 1.25 -14.79
C ILE A 44 3.87 1.09 -14.78
N SER A 45 3.14 2.18 -15.04
CA SER A 45 1.67 2.22 -15.08
C SER A 45 1.04 1.15 -15.98
N LYS A 46 1.75 0.66 -17.00
CA LYS A 46 1.26 -0.42 -17.89
C LYS A 46 1.08 -1.77 -17.17
N ILE A 47 1.88 -2.04 -16.15
CA ILE A 47 1.83 -3.29 -15.36
C ILE A 47 1.20 -3.09 -13.98
N LEU A 48 1.15 -1.85 -13.47
CA LEU A 48 0.42 -1.52 -12.26
C LEU A 48 -1.09 -1.45 -12.56
N LYS A 49 -1.86 -2.45 -12.09
CA LYS A 49 -3.29 -2.59 -12.38
C LYS A 49 -4.17 -1.68 -11.54
N HIS A 50 -3.85 -1.54 -10.26
CA HIS A 50 -4.63 -0.71 -9.32
C HIS A 50 -3.76 -0.35 -8.12
N ILE A 51 -4.05 0.79 -7.50
CA ILE A 51 -3.51 1.16 -6.19
C ILE A 51 -4.66 1.20 -5.19
N TYR A 52 -4.56 0.40 -4.14
CA TYR A 52 -5.41 0.56 -2.98
C TYR A 52 -4.67 1.24 -1.84
N ILE A 53 -5.38 2.08 -1.10
CA ILE A 53 -4.80 2.83 0.02
C ILE A 53 -5.63 2.54 1.28
N GLY A 54 -4.94 2.12 2.34
CA GLY A 54 -5.54 1.89 3.65
C GLY A 54 -4.80 2.62 4.76
N GLY A 55 -5.23 2.37 5.99
CA GLY A 55 -4.67 3.00 7.19
C GLY A 55 -5.27 4.39 7.49
N LYS A 56 -4.92 4.90 8.67
CA LYS A 56 -5.51 6.11 9.27
C LYS A 56 -5.31 7.36 8.42
N ARG A 57 -4.22 7.43 7.66
CA ARG A 57 -3.83 8.56 6.82
C ARG A 57 -3.98 8.25 5.33
N ALA A 58 -4.89 7.35 4.97
CA ALA A 58 -5.14 6.96 3.58
C ALA A 58 -5.52 8.17 2.70
N TYR A 59 -6.25 9.15 3.23
CA TYR A 59 -6.65 10.33 2.49
C TYR A 59 -5.45 11.25 2.17
N ASP A 60 -4.51 11.42 3.10
CA ASP A 60 -3.26 12.16 2.86
C ASP A 60 -2.44 11.49 1.75
N MET A 61 -2.34 10.16 1.78
CA MET A 61 -1.65 9.40 0.74
C MET A 61 -2.37 9.51 -0.62
N ALA A 62 -3.70 9.45 -0.65
CA ALA A 62 -4.46 9.63 -1.88
C ALA A 62 -4.26 11.03 -2.48
N LEU A 63 -4.25 12.06 -1.62
CA LEU A 63 -3.96 13.44 -2.04
C LEU A 63 -2.54 13.58 -2.58
N ARG A 64 -1.56 12.93 -1.92
CA ARG A 64 -0.17 12.88 -2.39
C ARG A 64 -0.05 12.26 -3.78
N LEU A 65 -0.73 11.14 -4.05
CA LEU A 65 -0.74 10.52 -5.39
C LEU A 65 -1.46 11.41 -6.42
N LYS A 66 -2.55 12.08 -6.03
CA LYS A 66 -3.22 13.05 -6.91
C LYS A 66 -2.27 14.17 -7.32
N TYR A 67 -1.48 14.72 -6.41
CA TYR A 67 -0.50 15.75 -6.72
C TYR A 67 0.70 15.27 -7.54
N GLU A 68 1.05 13.98 -7.48
CA GLU A 68 2.05 13.39 -8.38
C GLU A 68 1.50 13.20 -9.82
N GLY A 69 0.19 13.34 -10.03
CA GLY A 69 -0.45 13.19 -11.33
C GLY A 69 -0.90 11.76 -11.68
N PHE A 70 -1.19 10.91 -10.69
CA PHE A 70 -1.81 9.62 -10.94
C PHE A 70 -3.23 9.78 -11.48
N ASP A 71 -3.64 8.87 -12.36
CA ASP A 71 -5.05 8.69 -12.70
C ASP A 71 -5.79 8.20 -11.45
N MET A 72 -6.66 9.04 -10.89
CA MET A 72 -7.37 8.69 -9.66
C MET A 72 -8.46 7.63 -9.88
N SER A 73 -8.78 7.25 -11.12
CA SER A 73 -9.68 6.14 -11.40
C SER A 73 -9.06 4.76 -11.08
N MET A 74 -7.72 4.66 -11.10
CA MET A 74 -6.96 3.46 -10.69
C MET A 74 -6.54 3.49 -9.21
N VAL A 75 -7.05 4.45 -8.43
CA VAL A 75 -6.73 4.60 -7.01
C VAL A 75 -8.01 4.46 -6.18
N SER A 76 -8.00 3.64 -5.14
CA SER A 76 -9.15 3.48 -4.25
C SER A 76 -8.73 3.45 -2.80
N ILE A 77 -9.50 4.12 -1.94
CA ILE A 77 -9.30 4.10 -0.49
C ILE A 77 -10.24 3.05 0.10
N GLU A 78 -9.71 2.19 0.96
CA GLU A 78 -10.49 1.26 1.77
C GLU A 78 -9.91 1.20 3.18
N GLN A 79 -10.73 1.54 4.17
CA GLN A 79 -10.32 1.68 5.57
C GLN A 79 -10.42 0.36 6.32
N ASP A 80 -11.27 -0.56 5.86
CA ASP A 80 -11.36 -1.89 6.44
C ASP A 80 -10.25 -2.79 5.86
N ASN A 81 -9.32 -3.21 6.72
CA ASN A 81 -8.17 -4.01 6.29
C ASN A 81 -8.57 -5.33 5.63
N GLU A 82 -9.64 -5.98 6.10
CA GLU A 82 -10.06 -7.26 5.54
C GLU A 82 -10.64 -7.08 4.14
N LYS A 83 -11.53 -6.09 3.98
CA LYS A 83 -12.12 -5.72 2.71
C LYS A 83 -11.06 -5.26 1.73
N LEU A 84 -10.12 -4.43 2.17
CA LEU A 84 -8.96 -3.94 1.40
C LEU A 84 -8.18 -5.10 0.78
N ILE A 85 -7.82 -6.10 1.59
CA ILE A 85 -7.09 -7.27 1.11
C ILE A 85 -7.96 -8.12 0.18
N ASN A 86 -9.23 -8.34 0.51
CA ASN A 86 -10.13 -9.12 -0.35
C ASN A 86 -10.30 -8.47 -1.74
N VAL A 87 -10.49 -7.14 -1.82
CA VAL A 87 -10.61 -6.44 -3.11
C VAL A 87 -9.29 -6.37 -3.86
N ALA A 88 -8.14 -6.28 -3.18
CA ALA A 88 -6.85 -6.35 -3.85
C ALA A 88 -6.60 -7.74 -4.46
N LEU A 89 -6.93 -8.81 -3.74
CA LEU A 89 -6.77 -10.19 -4.19
C LEU A 89 -7.72 -10.57 -5.34
N SER A 90 -8.87 -9.90 -5.47
CA SER A 90 -9.85 -10.20 -6.54
C SER A 90 -9.33 -9.92 -7.95
N HIS A 91 -8.25 -9.15 -8.09
CA HIS A 91 -7.59 -8.90 -9.38
C HIS A 91 -6.85 -10.12 -9.94
N ASN A 92 -6.67 -11.20 -9.16
CA ASN A 92 -5.96 -12.43 -9.57
C ASN A 92 -4.54 -12.18 -10.14
N VAL A 93 -3.87 -11.16 -9.62
CA VAL A 93 -2.47 -10.84 -9.91
C VAL A 93 -1.71 -10.70 -8.59
N PRO A 94 -0.37 -10.77 -8.57
CA PRO A 94 0.41 -10.48 -7.37
C PRO A 94 -0.01 -9.16 -6.72
N VAL A 95 -0.16 -9.19 -5.39
CA VAL A 95 -0.46 -8.01 -4.56
C VAL A 95 0.79 -7.67 -3.77
N TYR A 96 1.31 -6.46 -3.95
CA TYR A 96 2.42 -5.93 -3.16
C TYR A 96 1.88 -4.93 -2.15
N ILE A 97 2.30 -5.05 -0.89
CA ILE A 97 1.79 -4.21 0.21
C ILE A 97 2.96 -3.45 0.82
N THR A 98 2.83 -2.13 0.95
CA THR A 98 3.80 -1.25 1.62
C THR A 98 3.15 -0.58 2.82
N PRO A 99 3.16 -1.25 3.99
CA PRO A 99 2.61 -0.70 5.21
C PRO A 99 3.66 0.10 6.01
N THR A 100 3.18 1.08 6.76
CA THR A 100 3.88 1.63 7.94
C THR A 100 3.93 0.61 9.07
N TYR A 101 4.72 0.86 10.12
CA TYR A 101 5.02 -0.12 11.16
C TYR A 101 3.75 -0.66 11.83
N THR A 102 2.89 0.20 12.37
CA THR A 102 1.66 -0.24 13.04
C THR A 102 0.66 -0.86 12.07
N ALA A 103 0.56 -0.31 10.84
CA ALA A 103 -0.29 -0.88 9.79
C ALA A 103 0.15 -2.31 9.41
N MET A 104 1.45 -2.58 9.42
CA MET A 104 2.02 -3.91 9.18
C MET A 104 1.61 -4.89 10.29
N PHE A 105 1.70 -4.45 11.55
CA PHE A 105 1.28 -5.27 12.69
C PHE A 105 -0.21 -5.59 12.65
N GLU A 106 -1.06 -4.58 12.39
CA GLU A 106 -2.51 -4.76 12.25
C GLU A 106 -2.83 -5.74 11.12
N LEU A 107 -2.23 -5.55 9.94
CA LEU A 107 -2.39 -6.43 8.79
C LEU A 107 -1.96 -7.86 9.10
N ARG A 108 -0.78 -8.05 9.72
CA ARG A 108 -0.26 -9.37 10.03
C ARG A 108 -1.15 -10.11 11.02
N ASN A 109 -1.61 -9.45 12.08
CA ASN A 109 -2.52 -10.04 13.06
C ASN A 109 -3.84 -10.49 12.39
N MET A 110 -4.38 -9.67 11.49
CA MET A 110 -5.55 -10.02 10.70
C MET A 110 -5.29 -11.24 9.81
N LEU A 111 -4.16 -11.29 9.09
CA LEU A 111 -3.80 -12.42 8.23
C LEU A 111 -3.56 -13.72 9.01
N VAL A 112 -2.90 -13.65 10.17
CA VAL A 112 -2.73 -14.79 11.09
C VAL A 112 -4.10 -15.33 11.52
N LYS A 113 -5.00 -14.46 11.97
CA LYS A 113 -6.35 -14.85 12.40
C LYS A 113 -7.16 -15.48 11.27
N LYS A 114 -7.03 -14.94 10.05
CA LYS A 114 -7.80 -15.38 8.88
C LYS A 114 -7.29 -16.66 8.22
N TYR A 115 -5.97 -16.82 8.14
CA TYR A 115 -5.33 -17.90 7.38
C TYR A 115 -4.52 -18.88 8.24
N GLY A 116 -4.51 -18.72 9.57
CA GLY A 116 -3.79 -19.63 10.47
C GLY A 116 -2.27 -19.58 10.29
N LEU A 117 -1.71 -18.43 9.89
CA LEU A 117 -0.27 -18.26 9.68
C LEU A 117 0.48 -18.28 11.02
N LYS A 118 1.76 -18.67 11.00
CA LYS A 118 2.61 -18.60 12.22
C LYS A 118 2.73 -17.17 12.74
N GLU A 119 2.60 -17.03 14.06
CA GLU A 119 2.92 -15.77 14.76
C GLU A 119 4.40 -15.42 14.60
N PHE A 120 4.75 -14.13 14.70
CA PHE A 120 6.13 -13.65 14.52
C PHE A 120 6.91 -13.59 15.84
N TYR A 121 6.28 -13.95 16.96
CA TYR A 121 6.90 -13.92 18.27
C TYR A 121 7.48 -15.30 18.61
N GLU A 122 8.52 -15.71 17.88
CA GLU A 122 9.47 -16.77 18.28
C GLU A 122 10.90 -16.28 18.06
#